data_AF-A0A3M1T261-F1
#
_entry.id   AF-A0A3M1T261-F1
#
_cell.length_a   1.000
_cell.length_b   1.000
_cell.length_c   1.000
_cell.angle_alpha   90.00
_cell.angle_beta   90.00
_cell.angle_gamma   90.00
#
_symmetry.space_group_name_H-M   'P 1'
#
loop_
_entity.id
_entity.type
_entity.pdbx_description
1 polymer ?
#
loop_
_entity_poly.entity_id
_entity_poly.type
_entity_poly.pdbx_seq_one_letter_code
_entity_poly.pdbx_strand_id
1 'polypeptide(L)'
;MKNKLFTNQGLIWLLGVLLFSVGAFLNFFQRATHELPPTDGIIWVQKPDGIYAEKVLPGYAGARAGVFVGDKLIAISLDGQNFEEVTQASDVQVYLEAAGIGGNLSYLLERTSYSFSDRIYAADLKNLTSLLRWKPSLFFLVLVGIFWLGVGTFVFFKQGPHAPFILHFSTLCLAAFIFHVYSPLGLGEDLDLGISIIDDLAFAVFPPLFLHFCLRYPIHTEVFRSKSWKLIYLPAILITLVNIALSLSLALPINDSAKELLINFINEYNLFGLLNQSLIIHFVI
;
A
#
# COMPACT_ATOMS: atom_id res chain seq x y z
N MET A 1 -3.32 -38.71 -18.27
CA MET A 1 -3.11 -37.28 -17.95
C MET A 1 -3.82 -36.82 -16.67
N LYS A 2 -4.99 -37.36 -16.29
CA LYS A 2 -5.77 -36.91 -15.11
C LYS A 2 -5.11 -37.12 -13.73
N ASN A 3 -4.27 -38.13 -13.53
CA ASN A 3 -3.67 -38.42 -12.20
C ASN A 3 -2.43 -37.59 -11.83
N LYS A 4 -1.92 -36.70 -12.71
CA LYS A 4 -0.69 -35.93 -12.47
C LYS A 4 -0.91 -34.53 -11.89
N LEU A 5 -2.15 -34.03 -11.90
CA LEU A 5 -2.47 -32.68 -11.38
C LEU A 5 -2.73 -32.68 -9.87
N PHE A 6 -3.23 -33.78 -9.32
CA PHE A 6 -3.62 -33.92 -7.91
C PHE A 6 -2.48 -34.40 -7.00
N THR A 7 -1.30 -33.79 -7.14
CA THR A 7 -0.25 -33.95 -6.12
C THR A 7 -0.54 -33.01 -4.94
N ASN A 8 -0.05 -33.34 -3.74
CA ASN A 8 -0.25 -32.46 -2.57
C ASN A 8 0.23 -31.03 -2.83
N GLN A 9 1.37 -30.85 -3.50
CA GLN A 9 1.91 -29.53 -3.85
C GLN A 9 1.08 -28.82 -4.93
N GLY A 10 0.62 -29.54 -5.95
CA GLY A 10 -0.27 -28.97 -6.97
C GLY A 10 -1.61 -28.52 -6.40
N LEU A 11 -2.18 -29.31 -5.48
CA LEU A 11 -3.40 -28.97 -4.75
C LEU A 11 -3.23 -27.75 -3.86
N ILE A 12 -2.13 -27.67 -3.09
CA ILE A 12 -1.80 -26.50 -2.27
C ILE A 12 -1.70 -25.25 -3.16
N TRP A 13 -1.03 -25.34 -4.30
CA TRP A 13 -0.92 -24.22 -5.22
C TRP A 13 -2.29 -23.79 -5.78
N LEU A 14 -3.12 -24.75 -6.20
CA LEU A 14 -4.48 -24.45 -6.69
C LEU A 14 -5.37 -23.82 -5.60
N LEU A 15 -5.26 -24.28 -4.36
CA LEU A 15 -5.94 -23.67 -3.21
C LEU A 15 -5.45 -22.25 -2.97
N GLY A 16 -4.14 -22.01 -3.09
CA GLY A 16 -3.56 -20.66 -3.03
C GLY A 16 -4.13 -19.75 -4.11
N VAL A 17 -4.15 -20.20 -5.37
CA VAL A 17 -4.75 -19.44 -6.49
C VAL A 17 -6.21 -19.11 -6.20
N LEU A 18 -7.00 -20.08 -5.73
CA LEU A 18 -8.40 -19.85 -5.37
C LEU A 18 -8.52 -18.80 -4.26
N LEU A 19 -7.78 -18.97 -3.16
CA LEU A 19 -7.81 -18.06 -2.01
C LEU A 19 -7.47 -16.62 -2.41
N PHE A 20 -6.40 -16.42 -3.17
CA PHE A 20 -5.98 -15.07 -3.59
C PHE A 20 -6.88 -14.49 -4.68
N SER A 21 -7.51 -15.33 -5.52
CA SER A 21 -8.52 -14.85 -6.47
C SER A 21 -9.79 -14.39 -5.76
N VAL A 22 -10.22 -15.11 -4.71
CA VAL A 22 -11.33 -14.69 -3.85
C VAL A 22 -10.97 -13.41 -3.10
N GLY A 23 -9.75 -13.30 -2.56
CA GLY A 23 -9.28 -12.07 -1.91
C GLY A 23 -9.29 -10.86 -2.85
N ALA A 24 -8.83 -11.02 -4.09
CA ALA A 24 -8.95 -9.99 -5.12
C ALA A 24 -10.42 -9.60 -5.37
N PHE A 25 -11.31 -10.58 -5.52
CA PHE A 25 -12.74 -10.31 -5.70
C PHE A 25 -13.33 -9.53 -4.51
N LEU A 26 -13.00 -9.92 -3.28
CA LEU A 26 -13.45 -9.23 -2.07
C LEU A 26 -12.90 -7.80 -1.99
N ASN A 27 -11.64 -7.57 -2.37
CA ASN A 27 -11.07 -6.23 -2.48
C ASN A 27 -11.86 -5.34 -3.46
N PHE A 28 -12.18 -5.85 -4.65
CA PHE A 28 -13.00 -5.11 -5.61
C PHE A 28 -14.44 -4.91 -5.16
N PHE A 29 -15.01 -5.90 -4.48
CA PHE A 29 -16.36 -5.81 -3.93
C PHE A 29 -16.43 -4.73 -2.83
N GLN A 30 -15.46 -4.70 -1.91
CA GLN A 30 -15.32 -3.63 -0.91
C GLN A 30 -15.16 -2.28 -1.61
N ARG A 31 -14.25 -2.19 -2.60
CA ARG A 31 -14.07 -0.99 -3.43
C ARG A 31 -15.32 -0.58 -4.21
N ALA A 32 -16.26 -1.47 -4.51
CA ALA A 32 -17.48 -1.13 -5.23
C ALA A 32 -18.61 -0.66 -4.29
N THR A 33 -18.62 -1.15 -3.06
CA THR A 33 -19.75 -1.01 -2.13
C THR A 33 -19.52 -0.03 -0.99
N HIS A 34 -18.28 0.10 -0.52
CA HIS A 34 -17.96 0.95 0.63
C HIS A 34 -17.71 2.40 0.20
N GLU A 35 -17.98 3.33 1.10
CA GLU A 35 -17.52 4.71 0.93
C GLU A 35 -15.99 4.75 1.07
N LEU A 36 -15.33 5.45 0.16
CA LEU A 36 -13.87 5.59 0.19
C LEU A 36 -13.48 6.70 1.17
N PRO A 37 -12.26 6.67 1.72
CA PRO A 37 -11.79 7.74 2.59
C PRO A 37 -11.95 9.12 1.92
N PRO A 38 -12.40 10.14 2.69
CA PRO A 38 -12.46 11.51 2.21
C PRO A 38 -11.04 12.01 1.91
N THR A 39 -10.93 12.89 0.92
CA THR A 39 -9.66 13.50 0.53
C THR A 39 -9.85 14.98 0.22
N ASP A 40 -8.84 15.76 0.57
CA ASP A 40 -8.63 17.13 0.11
C ASP A 40 -7.98 17.20 -1.28
N GLY A 41 -7.46 16.08 -1.79
CA GLY A 41 -6.68 15.99 -3.02
C GLY A 41 -5.27 16.57 -2.91
N ILE A 42 -4.74 16.74 -1.72
CA ILE A 42 -3.38 17.24 -1.49
C ILE A 42 -2.49 16.09 -1.04
N ILE A 43 -1.30 16.00 -1.62
CA ILE A 43 -0.24 15.10 -1.15
C ILE A 43 0.60 15.90 -0.15
N TRP A 44 0.44 15.58 1.13
CA TRP A 44 1.19 16.14 2.23
C TRP A 44 2.48 15.38 2.45
N VAL A 45 3.58 16.10 2.64
CA VAL A 45 4.89 15.54 2.97
C VAL A 45 5.39 16.13 4.27
N GLN A 46 5.74 15.24 5.20
CA GLN A 46 6.43 15.61 6.43
C GLN A 46 7.89 15.98 6.12
N LYS A 47 8.29 17.17 6.54
CA LYS A 47 9.69 17.62 6.56
C LYS A 47 10.10 17.95 8.01
N PRO A 48 11.42 18.08 8.30
CA PRO A 48 11.89 18.37 9.66
C PRO A 48 11.31 19.66 10.27
N ASP A 49 10.90 20.60 9.42
CA ASP A 49 10.42 21.92 9.79
C ASP A 49 8.89 22.08 9.64
N GLY A 50 8.16 21.03 9.26
CA GLY A 50 6.70 21.00 9.20
C GLY A 50 6.12 20.18 8.05
N ILE A 51 4.83 20.34 7.82
CA ILE A 51 4.06 19.59 6.83
C ILE A 51 3.85 20.48 5.59
N TYR A 52 4.17 19.98 4.41
CA TYR A 52 4.13 20.75 3.17
C TYR A 52 3.24 20.10 2.11
N ALA A 53 2.51 20.93 1.37
CA ALA A 53 1.79 20.50 0.18
C ALA A 53 2.79 20.21 -0.95
N GLU A 54 3.10 18.94 -1.19
CA GLU A 54 3.99 18.53 -2.29
C GLU A 54 3.27 18.56 -3.63
N LYS A 55 2.01 18.13 -3.66
CA LYS A 55 1.19 18.11 -4.86
C LYS A 55 -0.26 18.44 -4.54
N VAL A 56 -0.90 19.25 -5.38
CA VAL A 56 -2.33 19.56 -5.27
C VAL A 56 -3.04 19.06 -6.53
N LEU A 57 -4.00 18.15 -6.36
CA LEU A 57 -4.75 17.56 -7.46
C LEU A 57 -5.89 18.50 -7.89
N PRO A 58 -6.01 18.82 -9.19
CA PRO A 58 -7.06 19.69 -9.67
C PRO A 58 -8.44 19.07 -9.48
N GLY A 59 -9.44 19.90 -9.21
CA GLY A 59 -10.84 19.49 -9.04
C GLY A 59 -11.22 19.05 -7.63
N TYR A 60 -10.25 18.81 -6.73
CA TYR A 60 -10.48 18.46 -5.34
C TYR A 60 -10.61 19.68 -4.42
N ALA A 61 -11.06 19.45 -3.17
CA ALA A 61 -11.39 20.52 -2.23
C ALA A 61 -10.20 21.44 -1.94
N GLY A 62 -9.00 20.90 -1.78
CA GLY A 62 -7.77 21.68 -1.57
C GLY A 62 -7.46 22.64 -2.72
N ALA A 63 -7.58 22.18 -3.98
CA ALA A 63 -7.41 23.03 -5.15
C ALA A 63 -8.48 24.13 -5.23
N ARG A 64 -9.74 23.81 -4.93
CA ARG A 64 -10.84 24.78 -4.92
C ARG A 64 -10.71 25.81 -3.79
N ALA A 65 -10.09 25.42 -2.68
CA ALA A 65 -9.81 26.29 -1.54
C ALA A 65 -8.56 27.17 -1.73
N GLY A 66 -7.87 27.08 -2.87
CA GLY A 66 -6.71 27.91 -3.17
C GLY A 66 -5.44 27.49 -2.43
N VAL A 67 -5.28 26.19 -2.15
CA VAL A 67 -4.01 25.63 -1.67
C VAL A 67 -3.05 25.41 -2.85
N PHE A 68 -1.78 25.78 -2.66
CA PHE A 68 -0.74 25.68 -3.67
C PHE A 68 0.39 24.77 -3.21
N VAL A 69 1.15 24.27 -4.20
CA VAL A 69 2.37 23.51 -3.94
C VAL A 69 3.38 24.38 -3.19
N GLY A 70 3.92 23.85 -2.09
CA GLY A 70 4.87 24.53 -1.22
C GLY A 70 4.24 25.26 -0.03
N ASP A 71 2.91 25.32 0.07
CA ASP A 71 2.23 25.81 1.27
C ASP A 71 2.49 24.88 2.45
N LYS A 72 2.77 25.47 3.62
CA LYS A 72 3.01 24.76 4.88
C LYS A 72 1.72 24.70 5.68
N LEU A 73 1.33 23.51 6.13
CA LEU A 73 0.20 23.32 7.04
C LEU A 73 0.63 23.62 8.48
N ILE A 74 -0.14 24.50 9.12
CA ILE A 74 0.05 24.88 10.53
C ILE A 74 -1.03 24.22 11.39
N ALA A 75 -2.29 24.40 11.02
CA ALA A 75 -3.42 23.95 11.83
C ALA A 75 -4.63 23.59 10.98
N ILE A 76 -5.52 22.77 11.53
CA ILE A 76 -6.77 22.35 10.91
C ILE A 76 -7.94 22.69 11.85
N SER A 77 -9.07 23.07 11.27
CA SER A 77 -10.30 23.38 12.00
C SER A 77 -11.50 22.68 11.35
N LEU A 78 -12.36 22.04 12.15
CA LEU A 78 -13.60 21.42 11.67
C LEU A 78 -14.78 22.40 11.65
N ASP A 79 -14.73 23.46 12.46
CA ASP A 79 -15.78 24.47 12.57
C ASP A 79 -15.43 25.83 11.91
N GLY A 80 -14.19 25.96 11.44
CA GLY A 80 -13.64 27.18 10.84
C GLY A 80 -13.25 28.26 11.85
N GLN A 81 -13.30 27.97 13.16
CA GLN A 81 -13.00 28.92 14.22
C GLN A 81 -11.90 28.42 15.15
N ASN A 82 -11.99 27.17 15.59
CA ASN A 82 -11.03 26.55 16.50
C ASN A 82 -10.00 25.78 15.68
N PHE A 83 -8.82 26.36 15.53
CA PHE A 83 -7.70 25.76 14.80
C PHE A 83 -6.81 24.97 15.76
N GLU A 84 -6.65 23.68 15.48
CA GLU A 84 -5.77 22.77 16.21
C GLU A 84 -4.48 22.59 15.42
N GLU A 85 -3.34 22.81 16.09
CA GLU A 85 -2.02 22.67 15.46
C GLU A 85 -1.77 21.21 15.05
N VAL A 86 -1.31 21.03 13.82
CA VAL A 86 -1.03 19.70 13.27
C VAL A 86 0.47 19.51 13.13
N THR A 87 0.99 18.48 13.80
CA THR A 87 2.44 18.22 13.85
C THR A 87 2.85 17.08 12.92
N GLN A 88 1.93 16.15 12.63
CA GLN A 88 2.17 15.00 11.75
C GLN A 88 1.26 15.01 10.52
N ALA A 89 1.83 14.70 9.36
CA ALA A 89 1.08 14.57 8.11
C ALA A 89 -0.02 13.49 8.18
N SER A 90 0.13 12.48 9.04
CA SER A 90 -0.89 11.44 9.28
C SER A 90 -2.18 11.98 9.88
N ASP A 91 -2.08 13.03 10.69
CA ASP A 91 -3.23 13.57 11.43
C ASP A 91 -4.22 14.26 10.49
N VAL A 92 -3.74 14.75 9.34
CA VAL A 92 -4.60 15.33 8.30
C VAL A 92 -5.72 14.36 7.89
N GLN A 93 -5.40 13.08 7.77
CA GLN A 93 -6.38 12.05 7.42
C GLN A 93 -7.44 11.87 8.51
N VAL A 94 -7.06 12.01 9.79
CA VAL A 94 -8.00 11.94 10.93
C VAL A 94 -9.03 13.07 10.86
N TYR A 95 -8.59 14.31 10.58
CA TYR A 95 -9.52 15.43 10.40
C TYR A 95 -10.40 15.28 9.16
N LEU A 96 -9.85 14.75 8.05
CA LEU A 96 -10.64 14.47 6.86
C LEU A 96 -11.72 13.44 7.14
N GLU A 97 -11.40 12.36 7.86
CA GLU A 97 -12.35 11.33 8.28
C GLU A 97 -13.42 11.88 9.22
N ALA A 98 -13.04 12.73 10.18
CA ALA A 98 -13.97 13.40 11.08
C ALA A 98 -14.95 14.32 10.32
N ALA A 99 -14.49 15.00 9.27
CA ALA A 99 -15.35 15.83 8.43
C ALA A 99 -16.24 15.00 7.48
N GLY A 100 -15.74 13.87 6.99
CA GLY A 100 -16.47 12.95 6.12
C GLY A 100 -16.68 13.45 4.68
N ILE A 101 -17.25 12.59 3.83
CA ILE A 101 -17.62 12.96 2.45
C ILE A 101 -18.76 13.98 2.49
N GLY A 102 -18.65 15.03 1.68
CA GLY A 102 -19.59 16.16 1.66
C GLY A 102 -19.38 17.15 2.81
N GLY A 103 -18.49 16.82 3.76
CA GLY A 103 -18.11 17.68 4.87
C GLY A 103 -17.28 18.88 4.45
N ASN A 104 -16.97 19.70 5.45
CA ASN A 104 -16.15 20.90 5.31
C ASN A 104 -15.10 20.93 6.41
N LEU A 105 -13.96 21.56 6.14
CA LEU A 105 -12.93 21.88 7.13
C LEU A 105 -12.14 23.10 6.64
N SER A 106 -11.37 23.72 7.52
CA SER A 106 -10.52 24.86 7.19
C SER A 106 -9.06 24.57 7.55
N TYR A 107 -8.14 24.91 6.66
CA TYR A 107 -6.70 24.84 6.91
C TYR A 107 -6.12 26.20 7.20
N LEU A 108 -5.26 26.30 8.21
CA LEU A 108 -4.39 27.45 8.42
C LEU A 108 -3.03 27.14 7.78
N LEU A 109 -2.69 27.89 6.75
CA LEU A 109 -1.54 27.63 5.89
C LEU A 109 -0.58 28.82 5.91
N GLU A 110 0.72 28.53 5.87
CA GLU A 110 1.77 29.52 5.62
C GLU A 110 2.32 29.35 4.20
N ARG A 111 2.22 30.42 3.40
CA ARG A 111 2.80 30.45 2.07
C ARG A 111 4.25 30.89 2.12
N THR A 112 5.15 29.93 2.00
CA THR A 112 6.61 30.13 2.09
C THR A 112 7.20 31.01 0.99
N SER A 113 6.49 31.22 -0.12
CA SER A 113 6.92 32.07 -1.23
C SER A 113 6.68 33.58 -1.03
N TYR A 114 5.90 33.98 -0.01
CA TYR A 114 5.66 35.40 0.31
C TYR A 114 6.55 35.87 1.48
N SER A 115 7.23 37.01 1.28
CA SER A 115 8.18 37.58 2.25
C SER A 115 7.56 38.54 3.28
N PHE A 116 6.24 38.69 3.35
CA PHE A 116 5.55 39.74 4.14
C PHE A 116 4.59 39.18 5.21
N SER A 117 4.03 40.07 6.03
CA SER A 117 3.17 39.78 7.19
C SER A 117 1.89 38.97 6.88
N ASP A 118 1.46 38.91 5.62
CA ASP A 118 0.24 38.19 5.18
C ASP A 118 0.54 36.79 4.60
N ARG A 119 1.59 36.14 5.07
CA ARG A 119 1.95 34.78 4.63
C ARG A 119 0.98 33.71 5.14
N ILE A 120 0.30 33.97 6.25
CA ILE A 120 -0.62 33.04 6.88
C ILE A 120 -2.04 33.33 6.38
N TYR A 121 -2.72 32.31 5.88
CA TYR A 121 -4.09 32.45 5.41
C TYR A 121 -4.90 31.19 5.74
N ALA A 122 -6.21 31.37 5.86
CA ALA A 122 -7.15 30.27 6.02
C ALA A 122 -7.69 29.82 4.66
N ALA A 123 -7.70 28.51 4.41
CA ALA A 123 -8.27 27.89 3.23
C ALA A 123 -9.49 27.05 3.65
N ASP A 124 -10.69 27.47 3.24
CA ASP A 124 -11.93 26.76 3.54
C ASP A 124 -12.19 25.68 2.49
N LEU A 125 -11.98 24.43 2.88
CA LEU A 125 -12.29 23.26 2.07
C LEU A 125 -13.77 22.91 2.23
N LYS A 126 -14.53 23.09 1.16
CA LYS A 126 -15.97 22.78 1.13
C LYS A 126 -16.25 21.58 0.24
N ASN A 127 -17.23 20.77 0.65
CA ASN A 127 -17.71 19.59 -0.08
C ASN A 127 -16.54 18.62 -0.38
N LEU A 128 -16.00 18.04 0.69
CA LEU A 128 -14.96 17.01 0.60
C LEU A 128 -15.46 15.84 -0.26
N THR A 129 -14.58 15.32 -1.09
CA THR A 129 -14.87 14.22 -2.01
C THR A 129 -13.96 13.05 -1.70
N SER A 130 -14.27 11.86 -2.19
CA SER A 130 -13.32 10.76 -2.18
C SER A 130 -12.40 10.77 -3.40
N LEU A 131 -11.27 10.05 -3.32
CA LEU A 131 -10.41 9.82 -4.48
C LEU A 131 -11.19 9.09 -5.59
N LEU A 132 -10.71 9.23 -6.83
CA LEU A 132 -11.30 8.51 -7.96
C LEU A 132 -11.29 7.00 -7.68
N ARG A 133 -12.49 6.43 -7.53
CA ARG A 133 -12.71 5.01 -7.19
C ARG A 133 -12.03 4.07 -8.17
N TRP A 134 -12.13 4.40 -9.46
CA TRP A 134 -11.61 3.63 -10.58
C TRP A 134 -10.60 4.45 -11.38
N LYS A 135 -9.32 4.29 -11.05
CA LYS A 135 -8.22 4.94 -11.78
C LYS A 135 -7.89 4.16 -13.05
N PRO A 136 -7.58 4.81 -14.18
CA PRO A 136 -7.12 4.12 -15.40
C PRO A 136 -5.90 3.22 -15.15
N SER A 137 -4.99 3.63 -14.27
CA SER A 137 -3.82 2.83 -13.87
C SER A 137 -4.21 1.51 -13.20
N LEU A 138 -5.28 1.49 -12.40
CA LEU A 138 -5.77 0.29 -11.73
C LEU A 138 -6.27 -0.73 -12.77
N PHE A 139 -7.02 -0.30 -13.78
CA PHE A 139 -7.44 -1.21 -14.86
C PHE A 139 -6.26 -1.83 -15.60
N PHE A 140 -5.24 -1.02 -15.91
CA PHE A 140 -4.03 -1.50 -16.55
C PHE A 140 -3.29 -2.53 -15.70
N LEU A 141 -3.07 -2.24 -14.41
CA LEU A 141 -2.39 -3.15 -13.48
C LEU A 141 -3.18 -4.46 -13.29
N VAL A 142 -4.51 -4.39 -13.16
CA VAL A 142 -5.36 -5.58 -13.07
C VAL A 142 -5.24 -6.45 -14.32
N LEU A 143 -5.24 -5.85 -15.51
CA LEU A 143 -5.03 -6.58 -16.76
C LEU A 143 -3.67 -7.29 -16.77
N VAL A 144 -2.61 -6.59 -16.37
CA VAL A 144 -1.25 -7.15 -16.27
C VAL A 144 -1.22 -8.32 -15.26
N GLY A 145 -1.82 -8.15 -14.09
CA GLY A 145 -1.89 -9.20 -13.07
C GLY A 145 -2.66 -10.44 -13.55
N ILE A 146 -3.82 -10.26 -14.20
CA ILE A 146 -4.60 -11.36 -14.79
C ILE A 146 -3.77 -12.08 -15.87
N PHE A 147 -3.01 -11.35 -16.68
CA PHE A 147 -2.11 -11.95 -17.67
C PHE A 147 -1.05 -12.83 -17.00
N TRP A 148 -0.40 -12.34 -15.93
CA TRP A 148 0.54 -13.13 -15.15
C TRP A 148 -0.09 -14.42 -14.61
N LEU A 149 -1.26 -14.32 -13.96
CA LEU A 149 -1.97 -15.49 -13.44
C LEU A 149 -2.34 -16.47 -14.55
N GLY A 150 -2.82 -15.95 -15.69
CA GLY A 150 -3.19 -16.74 -16.86
C GLY A 150 -2.01 -17.53 -17.42
N VAL A 151 -0.85 -16.88 -17.61
CA VAL A 151 0.39 -17.54 -18.06
C VAL A 151 0.86 -18.60 -17.05
N GLY A 152 0.91 -18.24 -15.76
CA GLY A 152 1.34 -19.17 -14.70
C GLY A 152 0.45 -20.42 -14.59
N THR A 153 -0.87 -20.22 -14.71
CA THR A 153 -1.87 -21.29 -14.67
C THR A 153 -1.84 -22.14 -15.95
N PHE A 154 -1.69 -21.52 -17.12
CA PHE A 154 -1.56 -22.23 -18.39
C PHE A 154 -0.33 -23.14 -18.39
N VAL A 155 0.82 -22.64 -17.98
CA VAL A 155 2.06 -23.41 -17.89
C VAL A 155 1.93 -24.55 -16.86
N PHE A 156 1.31 -24.29 -15.71
CA PHE A 156 1.00 -25.30 -14.70
C PHE A 156 0.18 -26.46 -15.26
N PHE A 157 -0.94 -26.17 -15.96
CA PHE A 157 -1.79 -27.21 -16.53
C PHE A 157 -1.16 -27.92 -17.73
N LYS A 158 -0.40 -27.20 -18.56
CA LYS A 158 0.24 -27.75 -19.76
C LYS A 158 1.35 -28.75 -19.43
N GLN A 159 2.18 -28.45 -18.43
CA GLN A 159 3.38 -29.24 -18.11
C GLN A 159 3.17 -30.15 -16.88
N GLY A 160 2.27 -29.77 -15.98
CA GLY A 160 1.97 -30.48 -14.74
C GLY A 160 2.95 -30.17 -13.61
N PRO A 161 2.55 -30.37 -12.34
CA PRO A 161 3.32 -29.99 -11.15
C PRO A 161 4.62 -30.79 -10.95
N HIS A 162 4.77 -31.93 -11.62
CA HIS A 162 5.99 -32.76 -11.55
C HIS A 162 7.13 -32.24 -12.42
N ALA A 163 6.83 -31.40 -13.41
CA ALA A 163 7.86 -30.82 -14.26
C ALA A 163 8.75 -29.90 -13.39
N PRO A 164 10.08 -29.99 -13.54
CA PRO A 164 10.99 -29.19 -12.74
C PRO A 164 10.71 -27.70 -12.99
N PHE A 165 10.82 -26.90 -11.92
CA PHE A 165 10.65 -25.43 -11.93
C PHE A 165 9.23 -24.89 -12.17
N ILE A 166 8.28 -25.70 -12.67
CA ILE A 166 6.94 -25.21 -13.01
C ILE A 166 6.18 -24.67 -11.81
N LEU A 167 6.21 -25.37 -10.67
CA LEU A 167 5.62 -24.83 -9.43
C LEU A 167 6.25 -23.50 -9.00
N HIS A 168 7.56 -23.32 -9.22
CA HIS A 168 8.23 -22.07 -8.84
C HIS A 168 7.82 -20.93 -9.78
N PHE A 169 7.83 -21.18 -11.09
CA PHE A 169 7.35 -20.23 -12.09
C PHE A 169 5.89 -19.86 -11.87
N SER A 170 5.02 -20.83 -11.62
CA SER A 170 3.61 -20.58 -11.33
C SER A 170 3.40 -19.80 -10.03
N THR A 171 4.22 -20.02 -8.99
CA THR A 171 4.20 -19.20 -7.76
C THR A 171 4.72 -17.79 -7.99
N LEU A 172 5.75 -17.61 -8.83
CA LEU A 172 6.24 -16.28 -9.24
C LEU A 172 5.13 -15.50 -9.94
N CYS A 173 4.43 -16.13 -10.89
CA CYS A 173 3.27 -15.52 -11.56
C CYS A 173 2.12 -15.21 -10.60
N LEU A 174 1.89 -16.06 -9.59
CA LEU A 174 0.88 -15.81 -8.57
C LEU A 174 1.24 -14.60 -7.69
N ALA A 175 2.51 -14.48 -7.28
CA ALA A 175 2.98 -13.29 -6.55
C ALA A 175 2.81 -12.02 -7.40
N ALA A 176 3.19 -12.08 -8.69
CA ALA A 176 2.97 -10.98 -9.64
C ALA A 176 1.50 -10.60 -9.77
N PHE A 177 0.61 -11.59 -9.86
CA PHE A 177 -0.84 -11.34 -9.88
C PHE A 177 -1.29 -10.58 -8.63
N ILE A 178 -0.90 -11.04 -7.43
CA ILE A 178 -1.35 -10.45 -6.16
C ILE A 178 -0.99 -8.96 -6.13
N PHE A 179 0.29 -8.58 -6.26
CA PHE A 179 0.66 -7.18 -6.07
C PHE A 179 0.27 -6.22 -7.21
N HIS A 180 -0.16 -6.76 -8.36
CA HIS A 180 -0.73 -5.94 -9.43
C HIS A 180 -2.25 -5.76 -9.30
N VAL A 181 -2.95 -6.73 -8.70
CA VAL A 181 -4.41 -6.77 -8.65
C VAL A 181 -4.95 -6.26 -7.32
N TYR A 182 -4.28 -6.57 -6.22
CA TYR A 182 -4.69 -6.11 -4.89
C TYR A 182 -4.50 -4.60 -4.82
N SER A 183 -5.50 -3.90 -4.32
CA SER A 183 -5.48 -2.45 -4.20
C SER A 183 -6.20 -2.03 -2.92
N PRO A 184 -5.48 -1.95 -1.79
CA PRO A 184 -6.06 -1.51 -0.53
C PRO A 184 -6.64 -0.10 -0.65
N LEU A 185 -7.68 0.16 0.15
CA LEU A 185 -8.48 1.37 0.16
C LEU A 185 -7.96 2.38 1.19
N GLY A 186 -7.25 1.91 2.21
CA GLY A 186 -6.78 2.72 3.34
C GLY A 186 -7.87 2.97 4.38
N LEU A 187 -8.86 2.07 4.47
CA LEU A 187 -9.96 2.18 5.44
C LEU A 187 -9.56 1.70 6.84
N GLY A 188 -8.48 0.91 6.95
CA GLY A 188 -8.05 0.33 8.23
C GLY A 188 -8.97 -0.77 8.77
N GLU A 189 -10.01 -1.15 8.03
CA GLU A 189 -10.86 -2.32 8.33
C GLU A 189 -10.07 -3.64 8.20
N ASP A 190 -10.49 -4.68 8.92
CA ASP A 190 -9.80 -5.99 8.96
C ASP A 190 -9.49 -6.57 7.57
N LEU A 191 -10.44 -6.50 6.64
CA LEU A 191 -10.26 -6.99 5.27
C LEU A 191 -9.25 -6.13 4.51
N ASP A 192 -9.34 -4.81 4.64
CA ASP A 192 -8.47 -3.87 3.94
C ASP A 192 -7.02 -3.97 4.44
N LEU A 193 -6.85 -4.14 5.75
CA LEU A 193 -5.57 -4.44 6.39
C LEU A 193 -5.00 -5.78 5.92
N GLY A 194 -5.84 -6.81 5.81
CA GLY A 194 -5.42 -8.09 5.25
C GLY A 194 -4.93 -7.97 3.81
N ILE A 195 -5.63 -7.19 3.00
CA ILE A 195 -5.27 -6.91 1.59
C ILE A 195 -3.94 -6.16 1.51
N SER A 196 -3.73 -5.12 2.32
CA SER A 196 -2.47 -4.35 2.31
C SER A 196 -1.28 -5.22 2.72
N ILE A 197 -1.41 -6.02 3.78
CA ILE A 197 -0.34 -6.92 4.23
C ILE A 197 -0.01 -7.97 3.15
N ILE A 198 -1.02 -8.54 2.49
CA ILE A 198 -0.82 -9.55 1.44
C ILE A 198 -0.18 -8.94 0.19
N ASP A 199 -0.60 -7.73 -0.19
CA ASP A 199 -0.02 -6.95 -1.29
C ASP A 199 1.48 -6.68 -1.05
N ASP A 200 1.82 -6.10 0.11
CA ASP A 200 3.20 -5.82 0.53
C ASP A 200 4.05 -7.10 0.60
N LEU A 201 3.50 -8.19 1.15
CA LEU A 201 4.16 -9.50 1.20
C LEU A 201 4.46 -10.02 -0.21
N ALA A 202 3.50 -9.95 -1.12
CA ALA A 202 3.67 -10.41 -2.49
C ALA A 202 4.72 -9.58 -3.23
N PHE A 203 4.72 -8.26 -3.02
CA PHE A 203 5.71 -7.36 -3.58
C PHE A 203 7.12 -7.65 -3.03
N ALA A 204 7.26 -7.85 -1.71
CA ALA A 204 8.53 -8.16 -1.07
C ALA A 204 9.10 -9.53 -1.46
N VAL A 205 8.25 -10.55 -1.62
CA VAL A 205 8.66 -11.92 -1.96
C VAL A 205 8.91 -12.10 -3.47
N PHE A 206 8.42 -11.22 -4.32
CA PHE A 206 8.61 -11.33 -5.76
C PHE A 206 10.08 -11.29 -6.22
N PRO A 207 10.93 -10.30 -5.84
CA PRO A 207 12.34 -10.27 -6.22
C PRO A 207 13.13 -11.55 -5.86
N PRO A 208 13.06 -12.08 -4.61
CA PRO A 208 13.78 -13.29 -4.28
C PRO A 208 13.21 -14.53 -4.98
N LEU A 209 11.90 -14.60 -5.26
CA LEU A 209 11.33 -15.66 -6.09
C LEU A 209 11.86 -15.60 -7.52
N PHE A 210 11.92 -14.40 -8.10
CA PHE A 210 12.42 -14.18 -9.45
C PHE A 210 13.89 -14.56 -9.56
N LEU A 211 14.72 -14.07 -8.63
CA LEU A 211 16.14 -14.38 -8.62
C LEU A 211 16.40 -15.88 -8.39
N HIS A 212 15.67 -16.52 -7.48
CA HIS A 212 15.77 -17.97 -7.29
C HIS A 212 15.37 -18.73 -8.56
N PHE A 213 14.32 -18.30 -9.27
CA PHE A 213 13.96 -18.90 -10.55
C PHE A 213 15.08 -18.76 -11.59
N CYS A 214 15.65 -17.56 -11.76
CA CYS A 214 16.74 -17.28 -12.69
C CYS A 214 18.04 -18.04 -12.38
N LEU A 215 18.40 -18.23 -11.10
CA LEU A 215 19.60 -18.98 -10.72
C LEU A 215 19.48 -20.49 -10.99
N ARG A 216 18.25 -21.00 -10.96
CA ARG A 216 17.97 -22.43 -11.05
C ARG A 216 17.63 -22.89 -12.47
N TYR A 217 17.12 -21.99 -13.31
CA TYR A 217 16.76 -22.25 -14.70
C TYR A 217 17.78 -21.60 -15.66
N PRO A 218 18.17 -22.22 -16.81
CA PRO A 218 17.79 -23.54 -17.32
C PRO A 218 18.72 -24.69 -16.89
N ILE A 219 19.91 -24.38 -16.36
CA ILE A 219 20.91 -25.34 -15.88
C ILE A 219 21.25 -24.94 -14.45
N HIS A 220 21.33 -25.89 -13.52
CA HIS A 220 21.70 -25.64 -12.12
C HIS A 220 23.06 -24.92 -12.08
N THR A 221 23.06 -23.61 -11.87
CA THR A 221 24.31 -22.85 -11.77
C THR A 221 25.00 -23.19 -10.45
N GLU A 222 26.27 -23.58 -10.51
CA GLU A 222 27.04 -23.94 -9.30
C GLU A 222 27.52 -22.70 -8.51
N VAL A 223 27.26 -21.50 -9.02
CA VAL A 223 27.68 -20.20 -8.44
C VAL A 223 27.19 -20.05 -6.99
N PHE A 224 26.05 -20.67 -6.64
CA PHE A 224 25.51 -20.70 -5.28
C PHE A 224 25.35 -22.12 -4.72
N ARG A 225 26.39 -22.97 -4.85
CA ARG A 225 26.42 -24.33 -4.28
C ARG A 225 26.27 -24.39 -2.74
N SER A 226 26.43 -23.26 -2.06
CA SER A 226 26.26 -23.09 -0.61
C SER A 226 24.77 -22.98 -0.20
N LYS A 227 24.47 -23.31 1.07
CA LYS A 227 23.18 -23.05 1.75
C LYS A 227 22.76 -21.56 1.73
N SER A 228 23.66 -20.68 1.30
CA SER A 228 23.52 -19.22 1.19
C SER A 228 22.42 -18.72 0.25
N TRP A 229 21.90 -19.52 -0.70
CA TRP A 229 20.79 -19.07 -1.57
C TRP A 229 19.52 -18.69 -0.76
N LYS A 230 19.36 -19.26 0.44
CA LYS A 230 18.26 -18.91 1.35
C LYS A 230 18.37 -17.49 1.90
N LEU A 231 19.58 -16.91 1.94
CA LEU A 231 19.81 -15.54 2.41
C LEU A 231 19.16 -14.50 1.49
N ILE A 232 18.90 -14.85 0.22
CA ILE A 232 18.18 -14.00 -0.73
C ILE A 232 16.76 -13.67 -0.23
N TYR A 233 16.15 -14.56 0.54
CA TYR A 233 14.82 -14.35 1.13
C TYR A 233 14.86 -13.53 2.43
N LEU A 234 16.02 -13.33 3.03
CA LEU A 234 16.13 -12.70 4.36
C LEU A 234 15.60 -11.26 4.37
N PRO A 235 15.95 -10.37 3.41
CA PRO A 235 15.41 -9.01 3.41
C PRO A 235 13.89 -8.99 3.28
N ALA A 236 13.33 -9.78 2.37
CA ALA A 236 11.87 -9.90 2.20
C ALA A 236 11.18 -10.36 3.48
N ILE A 237 11.71 -11.40 4.13
CA ILE A 237 11.15 -11.91 5.39
C ILE A 237 11.19 -10.84 6.49
N LEU A 238 12.31 -10.13 6.65
CA LEU A 238 12.45 -9.11 7.68
C LEU A 238 11.48 -7.95 7.45
N ILE A 239 11.42 -7.41 6.22
CA ILE A 239 10.51 -6.32 5.87
C ILE A 239 9.06 -6.75 6.13
N THR A 240 8.65 -7.93 5.65
CA THR A 240 7.28 -8.40 5.86
C THR A 240 6.97 -8.64 7.34
N LEU A 241 7.88 -9.23 8.12
CA LEU A 241 7.65 -9.47 9.54
C LEU A 241 7.49 -8.16 10.33
N VAL A 242 8.33 -7.16 10.04
CA VAL A 242 8.21 -5.84 10.68
C VAL A 242 6.91 -5.17 10.28
N ASN A 243 6.53 -5.24 8.99
CA ASN A 243 5.25 -4.68 8.52
C ASN A 243 4.06 -5.33 9.23
N ILE A 244 4.00 -6.67 9.24
CA ILE A 244 2.94 -7.42 9.96
C ILE A 244 2.91 -7.05 11.44
N ALA A 245 4.08 -6.97 12.10
CA ALA A 245 4.16 -6.65 13.52
C ALA A 245 3.60 -5.25 13.80
N LEU A 246 3.98 -4.24 13.02
CA LEU A 246 3.49 -2.87 13.19
C LEU A 246 1.99 -2.77 12.86
N SER A 247 1.57 -3.27 11.70
CA SER A 247 0.17 -3.26 11.26
C SER A 247 -0.75 -3.96 12.27
N LEU A 248 -0.36 -5.14 12.75
CA LEU A 248 -1.17 -5.89 13.71
C LEU A 248 -1.15 -5.24 15.11
N SER A 249 -0.02 -4.66 15.53
CA SER A 249 0.07 -3.97 16.83
C SER A 249 -0.88 -2.78 16.94
N LEU A 250 -1.19 -2.12 15.82
CA LEU A 250 -2.16 -1.02 15.76
C LEU A 250 -3.63 -1.50 15.69
N ALA A 251 -3.85 -2.70 15.13
CA ALA A 251 -5.17 -3.30 14.99
C ALA A 251 -5.64 -4.04 16.26
N LEU A 252 -4.71 -4.51 17.09
CA LEU A 252 -5.05 -5.23 18.32
C LEU A 252 -5.74 -4.31 19.35
N PRO A 253 -6.72 -4.83 20.12
CA PRO A 253 -7.39 -4.08 21.20
C PRO A 253 -6.46 -3.95 22.41
N ILE A 254 -5.45 -3.09 22.31
CA ILE A 254 -4.53 -2.71 23.38
C ILE A 254 -5.11 -1.51 24.14
N ASN A 255 -4.69 -1.30 25.38
CA ASN A 255 -5.02 -0.12 26.18
C ASN A 255 -4.71 1.19 25.42
N ASP A 256 -5.59 2.18 25.52
CA ASP A 256 -5.51 3.44 24.76
C ASP A 256 -4.19 4.17 24.97
N SER A 257 -3.68 4.22 26.21
CA SER A 257 -2.41 4.86 26.53
C SER A 257 -1.20 4.17 25.88
N ALA A 258 -1.22 2.84 25.79
CA ALA A 258 -0.16 2.09 25.12
C ALA A 258 -0.24 2.26 23.60
N LYS A 259 -1.45 2.37 23.05
CA LYS A 259 -1.68 2.63 21.62
C LYS A 259 -1.18 4.02 21.23
N GLU A 260 -1.44 5.03 22.05
CA GLU A 260 -0.96 6.40 21.83
C GLU A 260 0.57 6.47 21.85
N LEU A 261 1.22 5.83 22.84
CA LEU A 261 2.69 5.73 22.88
C LEU A 261 3.27 5.04 21.64
N LEU A 262 2.61 3.97 21.17
CA LEU A 262 3.02 3.25 19.98
C LEU A 262 2.87 4.11 18.72
N ILE A 263 1.75 4.82 18.56
CA ILE A 263 1.52 5.74 17.43
C ILE A 263 2.57 6.84 17.43
N ASN A 264 2.84 7.45 18.59
CA ASN A 264 3.85 8.50 18.73
C ASN A 264 5.24 7.99 18.34
N PHE A 265 5.62 6.78 18.78
CA PHE A 265 6.88 6.15 18.38
C PHE A 265 6.95 5.86 16.88
N ILE A 266 5.88 5.31 16.29
CA ILE A 266 5.81 5.03 14.85
C ILE A 266 5.97 6.32 14.03
N ASN A 267 5.33 7.41 14.47
CA ASN A 267 5.36 8.69 13.79
C ASN A 267 6.70 9.41 13.95
N GLU A 268 7.28 9.44 15.16
CA GLU A 268 8.58 10.06 15.44
C GLU A 268 9.69 9.52 14.53
N TYR A 269 9.70 8.20 14.32
CA TYR A 269 10.68 7.53 13.47
C TYR A 269 10.20 7.30 12.03
N ASN A 270 8.99 7.76 11.67
CA ASN A 270 8.36 7.52 10.38
C ASN A 270 8.50 6.05 9.90
N LEU A 271 8.18 5.09 10.77
CA LEU A 271 8.49 3.68 10.54
C LEU A 271 7.81 3.12 9.29
N PHE A 272 6.55 3.49 9.03
CA PHE A 272 5.86 3.08 7.79
C PHE A 272 6.48 3.70 6.54
N GLY A 273 6.94 4.96 6.61
CA GLY A 273 7.68 5.58 5.51
C GLY A 273 8.99 4.86 5.22
N LEU A 274 9.76 4.52 6.26
CA LEU A 274 11.01 3.75 6.13
C LEU A 274 10.76 2.34 5.61
N LEU A 275 9.69 1.68 6.03
CA LEU A 275 9.31 0.36 5.53
C LEU A 275 8.97 0.40 4.04
N ASN A 276 8.15 1.36 3.62
CA ASN A 276 7.80 1.52 2.21
C ASN A 276 9.04 1.81 1.35
N GLN A 277 9.93 2.70 1.81
CA GLN A 277 11.21 2.95 1.13
C GLN A 277 12.08 1.70 1.05
N SER A 278 12.19 0.93 2.15
CA SER A 278 12.95 -0.32 2.19
C SER A 278 12.39 -1.36 1.23
N LEU A 279 11.07 -1.46 1.13
CA LEU A 279 10.35 -2.37 0.23
C LEU A 279 10.59 -1.99 -1.24
N ILE A 280 10.57 -0.70 -1.59
CA ILE A 280 10.92 -0.20 -2.93
C ILE A 280 12.39 -0.48 -3.25
N ILE A 281 13.31 -0.17 -2.34
CA ILE A 281 14.75 -0.42 -2.52
C ILE A 281 15.03 -1.90 -2.74
N HIS A 282 14.43 -2.77 -1.93
CA HIS A 282 14.52 -4.23 -2.05
C HIS A 282 13.97 -4.75 -3.38
N PHE A 283 12.96 -4.10 -3.95
CA PHE A 283 12.43 -4.50 -5.26
C PHE A 283 13.34 -4.11 -6.43
N VAL A 284 14.10 -3.01 -6.29
CA VAL A 284 14.97 -2.47 -7.34
C VAL A 284 16.36 -3.12 -7.34
N ILE A 285 16.89 -3.48 -6.17
CA ILE A 285 18.24 -4.08 -6.00
C ILE A 285 18.20 -5.60 -6.20
#